data_AF-A0A5P0ZHB3-F1
#
_entry.id   AF-A0A5P0ZHB3-F1
#
_cell.length_a   1.000
_cell.length_b   1.000
_cell.length_c   1.000
_cell.angle_alpha   90.00
_cell.angle_beta   90.00
_cell.angle_gamma   90.00
#
_symmetry.space_group_name_H-M   'P 1'
#
loop_
_entity.id
_entity.type
_entity.pdbx_description
1 polymer ?
#
loop_
_entity_poly.entity_id
_entity_poly.type
_entity_poly.pdbx_seq_one_letter_code
_entity_poly.pdbx_strand_id
1 'polypeptide(L)'
;MCGVSSEAMTKERFLSMYPDFMHRFSHMGFDLQNFIINDLKLISLFKQRESICTEVDNDDEIERNSEDVEDQVNALIEEYNEEH
;
A
#
# COMPACT_ATOMS: atom_id res chain seq x y z
N MET A 1 18.47 5.44 0.35
CA MET A 1 18.54 5.26 1.82
C MET A 1 17.12 5.27 2.33
N CYS A 2 16.53 4.10 2.57
CA CYS A 2 15.20 4.01 3.19
C CYS A 2 15.39 4.08 4.70
N GLY A 3 15.02 5.22 5.30
CA GLY A 3 15.02 5.38 6.75
C GLY A 3 13.81 4.66 7.33
N VAL A 4 14.01 3.94 8.43
CA VAL A 4 12.93 3.38 9.25
C VAL A 4 12.22 4.56 9.91
N SER A 5 11.34 5.22 9.15
CA SER A 5 10.55 6.33 9.67
C SER A 5 9.30 5.74 10.31
N SER A 6 9.18 5.89 11.63
CA SER A 6 7.96 5.64 12.43
C SER A 6 6.80 6.57 12.05
N GLU A 7 6.83 7.15 10.85
CA GLU A 7 5.81 8.02 10.31
C GLU A 7 4.68 7.19 9.72
N ALA A 8 3.45 7.69 9.86
CA ALA A 8 2.26 7.07 9.30
C ALA A 8 2.40 6.86 7.78
N MET A 9 1.73 5.84 7.26
CA MET A 9 1.61 5.65 5.82
C MET A 9 0.82 6.83 5.24
N THR A 10 1.44 7.58 4.34
CA THR A 10 0.78 8.63 3.57
C THR A 10 0.59 8.17 2.14
N LYS A 11 -0.36 8.76 1.40
CA LYS A 11 -0.55 8.46 -0.02
C LYS A 11 0.74 8.58 -0.82
N GLU A 12 1.51 9.64 -0.59
CA GLU A 12 2.76 9.88 -1.30
C GLU A 12 3.81 8.81 -1.02
N ARG A 13 3.95 8.39 0.25
CA ARG A 13 4.88 7.31 0.62
C ARG A 13 4.44 5.96 0.06
N PHE A 14 3.14 5.67 0.14
CA PHE A 14 2.56 4.45 -0.44
C PHE A 14 2.83 4.38 -1.94
N LEU A 15 2.52 5.44 -2.69
CA LEU A 15 2.73 5.48 -4.15
C LEU A 15 4.21 5.50 -4.56
N SER A 16 5.10 6.00 -3.70
CA SER A 16 6.56 5.91 -3.92
C SER A 16 7.05 4.46 -3.81
N MET A 17 6.46 3.68 -2.90
CA MET A 17 6.81 2.28 -2.67
C MET A 17 6.15 1.33 -3.67
N TYR A 18 4.92 1.62 -4.06
CA TYR A 18 4.13 0.85 -5.00
C TYR A 18 3.68 1.73 -6.18
N PRO A 19 4.57 2.00 -7.14
CA PRO A 19 4.29 2.94 -8.24
C PRO A 19 3.17 2.47 -9.17
N ASP A 20 2.89 1.17 -9.24
CA ASP A 20 1.83 0.61 -10.09
C ASP A 20 0.43 1.10 -9.69
N PHE A 21 0.25 1.51 -8.43
CA PHE A 21 -1.00 2.10 -7.96
C PHE A 21 -1.18 3.56 -8.36
N MET A 22 -0.16 4.27 -8.88
CA MET A 22 -0.28 5.69 -9.25
C MET A 22 -1.39 5.91 -10.27
N HIS A 23 -1.43 5.08 -11.32
CA HIS A 23 -2.46 5.17 -12.35
C HIS A 23 -3.84 4.79 -11.79
N ARG A 24 -3.91 3.80 -10.91
CA ARG A 24 -5.18 3.39 -10.28
C ARG A 24 -5.75 4.51 -9.42
N PHE A 25 -4.93 5.10 -8.56
CA PHE A 25 -5.32 6.20 -7.68
C PHE A 25 -5.72 7.46 -8.45
N SER A 26 -5.15 7.72 -9.64
CA SER A 26 -5.56 8.89 -10.44
C SER A 26 -6.99 8.80 -10.97
N HIS A 27 -7.58 7.60 -11.04
CA HIS A 27 -8.98 7.39 -11.42
C HIS A 27 -9.93 7.28 -10.22
N MET A 28 -9.42 7.23 -8.99
CA MET A 28 -10.22 7.11 -7.77
C MET A 28 -10.62 8.47 -7.22
N GLY A 29 -11.82 8.57 -6.65
CA GLY A 29 -12.25 9.73 -5.87
C GLY A 29 -11.39 9.94 -4.61
N PHE A 30 -11.35 11.16 -4.09
CA PHE A 30 -10.55 11.51 -2.90
C PHE A 30 -10.97 10.68 -1.67
N ASP A 31 -12.27 10.42 -1.51
CA ASP A 31 -12.80 9.67 -0.38
C ASP A 31 -12.36 8.20 -0.42
N LEU A 32 -12.44 7.55 -1.58
CA LEU A 32 -11.93 6.18 -1.78
C LEU A 32 -10.41 6.11 -1.56
N GLN A 33 -9.65 7.08 -2.06
CA GLN A 33 -8.20 7.14 -1.79
C GLN A 33 -7.91 7.23 -0.29
N ASN A 34 -8.64 8.07 0.45
CA ASN A 34 -8.46 8.19 1.90
C ASN A 34 -8.92 6.94 2.64
N PHE A 35 -10.00 6.29 2.20
CA PHE A 35 -10.47 5.02 2.76
C PHE A 35 -9.36 3.97 2.68
N ILE A 36 -8.77 3.81 1.49
CA ILE A 36 -7.68 2.86 1.25
C ILE A 36 -6.45 3.18 2.11
N ILE A 37 -5.99 4.44 2.15
CA ILE A 37 -4.77 4.83 2.87
C ILE A 37 -4.91 4.70 4.38
N ASN A 38 -6.13 4.76 4.92
CA ASN A 38 -6.37 4.61 6.36
C ASN A 38 -6.58 3.15 6.80
N ASP A 39 -6.54 2.18 5.88
CA ASP A 39 -6.71 0.76 6.23
C ASP A 39 -5.54 0.23 7.07
N LEU A 40 -5.87 -0.38 8.22
CA LEU A 40 -4.88 -0.89 9.16
C LEU A 40 -4.08 -2.07 8.60
N LYS A 41 -4.70 -2.92 7.77
CA LYS A 41 -4.01 -4.07 7.17
C LYS A 41 -3.04 -3.59 6.10
N LEU A 42 -3.43 -2.65 5.25
CA LEU A 42 -2.56 -2.03 4.26
C LEU A 42 -1.38 -1.29 4.91
N ILE A 43 -1.62 -0.56 6.01
CA ILE A 43 -0.56 0.06 6.81
C ILE A 43 0.45 -0.98 7.33
N SER A 44 -0.04 -2.14 7.78
CA SER A 44 0.82 -3.24 8.23
C SER A 44 1.69 -3.79 7.10
N LEU A 45 1.09 -4.05 5.93
CA LEU A 45 1.79 -4.54 4.74
C LEU A 45 2.85 -3.55 4.24
N PHE A 46 2.52 -2.25 4.23
CA PHE A 46 3.47 -1.18 3.92
C PHE A 46 4.68 -1.18 4.86
N LYS A 47 4.46 -1.27 6.18
CA LYS A 47 5.55 -1.33 7.15
C LYS A 47 6.41 -2.59 7.03
N GLN A 48 5.79 -3.73 6.69
CA GLN A 48 6.54 -4.95 6.40
C GLN A 48 7.47 -4.75 5.21
N ARG A 49 6.99 -4.12 4.14
CA ARG A 49 7.81 -3.78 2.98
C ARG A 49 8.99 -2.87 3.31
N GLU A 50 8.75 -1.85 4.14
CA GLU A 50 9.82 -0.97 4.63
C GLU A 50 10.91 -1.74 5.39
N SER A 51 10.52 -2.77 6.14
CA SER A 51 11.45 -3.65 6.85
C SER A 51 12.22 -4.57 5.90
N ILE A 52 11.54 -5.21 4.95
CA ILE A 52 12.13 -6.17 4.01
C ILE A 52 13.21 -5.51 3.13
N CYS A 53 13.02 -4.25 2.73
CA CYS A 53 13.99 -3.50 1.92
C CYS A 53 15.35 -3.23 2.62
N THR A 54 15.53 -3.62 3.89
CA THR A 54 16.81 -3.48 4.61
C THR A 54 17.70 -4.73 4.52
N GLU A 55 17.16 -5.84 4.03
CA GLU A 55 17.86 -7.12 3.94
C GLU A 55 18.21 -7.47 2.48
N VAL A 56 19.40 -8.03 2.27
CA VAL A 56 19.90 -8.46 0.95
C VAL A 56 19.31 -9.84 0.66
N ASP A 57 18.75 -10.05 -0.55
CA ASP A 57 18.15 -11.31 -1.05
C ASP A 57 16.70 -11.63 -0.62
N ASN A 58 15.79 -10.65 -0.60
CA ASN A 58 14.36 -10.86 -0.27
C ASN A 58 13.38 -10.61 -1.44
N ASP A 59 13.81 -10.82 -2.69
CA ASP A 59 12.97 -10.57 -3.88
C ASP A 59 11.63 -11.34 -3.84
N ASP A 60 11.62 -12.58 -3.35
CA ASP A 60 10.40 -13.40 -3.20
C ASP A 60 9.45 -12.86 -2.12
N GLU A 61 9.97 -12.24 -1.06
CA GLU A 61 9.14 -11.60 -0.02
C GLU A 61 8.59 -10.26 -0.50
N ILE A 62 9.39 -9.55 -1.29
CA ILE A 62 9.02 -8.33 -1.99
C ILE A 62 7.85 -8.58 -2.95
N GLU A 63 7.91 -9.64 -3.76
CA GLU A 63 6.84 -10.00 -4.69
C GLU A 63 5.56 -10.36 -3.95
N ARG A 64 5.63 -11.29 -2.99
CA ARG A 64 4.48 -11.70 -2.17
C ARG A 64 3.82 -10.54 -1.44
N ASN A 65 4.61 -9.65 -0.85
CA ASN A 65 4.07 -8.47 -0.18
C ASN A 65 3.36 -7.52 -1.16
N SER A 66 3.81 -7.43 -2.42
CA SER A 66 3.16 -6.62 -3.44
C SER A 66 1.82 -7.23 -3.87
N GLU A 67 1.74 -8.55 -3.99
CA GLU A 67 0.49 -9.29 -4.22
C GLU A 67 -0.52 -9.07 -3.07
N ASP A 68 -0.07 -9.23 -1.82
CA ASP A 68 -0.92 -9.02 -0.64
C ASP A 68 -1.47 -7.58 -0.58
N VAL A 69 -0.68 -6.60 -1.00
CA VAL A 69 -1.08 -5.18 -1.10
C VAL A 69 -2.13 -5.00 -2.20
N GLU A 70 -1.93 -5.62 -3.36
CA GLU A 70 -2.90 -5.57 -4.45
C GLU A 70 -4.26 -6.17 -4.06
N ASP A 71 -4.25 -7.35 -3.46
CA ASP A 71 -5.45 -8.01 -2.96
C ASP A 71 -6.18 -7.16 -1.92
N GLN A 72 -5.44 -6.55 -1.00
CA GLN A 72 -6.05 -5.69 0.02
C GLN A 72 -6.65 -4.42 -0.60
N VAL A 73 -5.96 -3.78 -1.55
CA VAL A 73 -6.51 -2.59 -2.24
C VAL A 73 -7.76 -2.96 -3.05
N ASN A 74 -7.77 -4.12 -3.73
CA ASN A 74 -8.95 -4.60 -4.45
C ASN A 74 -10.14 -4.82 -3.51
N ALA A 75 -9.93 -5.51 -2.39
CA ALA A 75 -10.96 -5.74 -1.39
C ALA A 75 -11.54 -4.44 -0.83
N LEU A 76 -10.70 -3.43 -0.56
CA LEU A 76 -11.15 -2.12 -0.06
C LEU A 76 -11.96 -1.34 -1.11
N ILE A 77 -11.63 -1.48 -2.39
CA ILE A 77 -12.40 -0.86 -3.48
C ILE A 77 -13.79 -1.52 -3.58
N GLU A 78 -13.84 -2.85 -3.51
CA GLU A 78 -15.10 -3.59 -3.51
C GLU A 78 -15.97 -3.22 -2.31
N GLU A 79 -15.40 -3.23 -1.10
CA GLU A 79 -16.08 -2.83 0.14
C GLU A 79 -16.65 -1.40 0.03
N TYR A 80 -15.86 -0.44 -0.43
CA TYR A 80 -16.32 0.94 -0.60
C TYR A 80 -17.49 1.06 -1.60
N ASN A 81 -17.43 0.30 -2.71
CA ASN A 81 -18.48 0.30 -3.74
C ASN A 81 -19.74 -0.47 -3.33
N GLU A 82 -19.66 -1.40 -2.37
CA GLU A 82 -20.84 -2.08 -1.82
C GLU A 82 -21.57 -1.20 -0.79
N GLU A 83 -20.84 -0.34 -0.09
CA GLU A 83 -21.40 0.58 0.91
C GLU A 83 -21.92 1.91 0.32
N HIS A 84 -21.58 2.27 -0.93
CA HIS A 84 -21.92 3.54 -1.59
C HIS A 84 -22.56 3.36 -2.97
#